data_AF-A0A450X8C6-F1
#
_entry.id   AF-A0A450X8C6-F1
#
_cell.length_a   1.000
_cell.length_b   1.000
_cell.length_c   1.000
_cell.angle_alpha   90.00
_cell.angle_beta   90.00
_cell.angle_gamma   90.00
#
_symmetry.space_group_name_H-M   'P 1'
#
loop_
_entity.id
_entity.type
_entity.pdbx_description
1 polymer ?
#
loop_
_entity_poly.entity_id
_entity_poly.type
_entity_poly.pdbx_seq_one_letter_code
_entity_poly.pdbx_strand_id
1 'polypeptide(L)'
;MKFPYGIADFYSLITENYFYVDRTGYIVPLEEAGKHLLFLRPRRFGKSLVLSMLENYYDVAKADEFQRIFGHLKIGQTPTE
;
A
#
# COMPACT_ATOMS: atom_id res chain seq x y z
N MET A 1 -8.08 18.72 -5.01
CA MET A 1 -7.27 17.48 -5.14
C MET A 1 -5.93 17.74 -4.49
N LYS A 2 -5.58 17.00 -3.41
CA LYS A 2 -4.29 17.18 -2.70
C LYS A 2 -3.26 16.24 -3.32
N PHE A 3 -2.19 16.79 -3.89
CA PHE A 3 -1.11 15.96 -4.45
C PHE A 3 -0.10 15.60 -3.36
N PRO A 4 0.26 14.31 -3.20
CA PRO A 4 1.23 13.87 -2.21
C PRO A 4 2.66 14.13 -2.71
N TYR A 5 3.14 15.37 -2.59
CA TYR A 5 4.52 15.71 -2.96
C TYR A 5 5.49 15.28 -1.85
N GLY A 6 6.30 14.26 -2.13
CA GLY A 6 7.32 13.79 -1.18
C GLY A 6 6.78 12.96 -0.01
N ILE A 7 5.46 12.72 0.03
CA ILE A 7 4.82 11.85 1.02
C ILE A 7 4.98 10.40 0.55
N ALA A 8 5.60 9.58 1.38
CA ALA A 8 5.79 8.15 1.15
C ALA A 8 5.12 7.28 2.22
N ASP A 9 4.35 7.90 3.10
CA ASP A 9 3.54 7.19 4.09
C ASP A 9 2.14 6.93 3.53
N PHE A 10 1.79 5.65 3.36
CA PHE A 10 0.52 5.23 2.80
C PHE A 10 -0.65 5.55 3.74
N TYR A 11 -0.45 5.40 5.05
CA TYR A 11 -1.51 5.65 6.04
C TYR A 11 -1.99 7.09 6.00
N SER A 12 -1.07 8.06 6.09
CA SER A 12 -1.39 9.49 5.99
C SER A 12 -1.97 9.83 4.63
N LEU A 13 -1.49 9.20 3.56
CA LEU A 13 -1.96 9.45 2.20
C LEU A 13 -3.47 9.14 2.07
N ILE A 14 -3.90 7.98 2.58
CA ILE A 14 -5.30 7.57 2.57
C ILE A 14 -6.13 8.39 3.58
N THR A 15 -5.67 8.51 4.82
CA THR A 15 -6.47 9.11 5.91
C THR A 15 -6.62 10.64 5.77
N GLU A 16 -5.68 11.32 5.13
CA GLU A 16 -5.76 12.77 4.87
C GLU A 16 -6.39 13.13 3.50
N ASN A 17 -6.91 12.13 2.78
CA ASN A 17 -7.52 12.26 1.44
C ASN A 17 -6.56 12.88 0.40
N TYR A 18 -5.33 12.38 0.32
CA TYR A 18 -4.45 12.69 -0.81
C TYR A 18 -4.85 11.90 -2.05
N PHE A 19 -4.44 12.40 -3.21
CA PHE A 19 -4.57 11.69 -4.46
C PHE A 19 -3.68 10.43 -4.45
N TYR A 20 -4.33 9.26 -4.42
CA TYR A 20 -3.70 7.95 -4.54
C TYR A 20 -4.18 7.28 -5.81
N VAL A 21 -3.27 6.62 -6.54
CA VAL A 21 -3.65 5.68 -7.59
C VAL A 21 -3.55 4.29 -6.99
N ASP A 22 -4.67 3.57 -6.97
CA ASP A 22 -4.73 2.25 -6.36
C ASP A 22 -3.78 1.26 -7.05
N ARG A 23 -2.81 0.76 -6.27
CA ARG A 23 -1.87 -0.29 -6.66
C ARG A 23 -1.93 -1.50 -5.72
N THR A 24 -2.91 -1.54 -4.82
CA THR A 24 -3.04 -2.61 -3.83
C THR A 24 -3.29 -3.98 -4.47
N GLY A 25 -3.87 -4.02 -5.68
CA GLY A 25 -4.03 -5.25 -6.45
C GLY A 25 -2.72 -5.94 -6.85
N TYR A 26 -1.56 -5.30 -6.68
CA TYR A 26 -0.26 -5.94 -6.88
C TYR A 26 0.23 -6.72 -5.68
N ILE A 27 -0.46 -6.69 -4.52
CA ILE A 27 -0.08 -7.48 -3.34
C ILE A 27 -0.16 -8.98 -3.66
N VAL A 28 -1.24 -9.44 -4.31
CA VAL A 28 -1.42 -10.85 -4.72
C VAL A 28 -0.24 -11.38 -5.57
N PRO A 29 0.10 -10.78 -6.73
CA PRO A 29 1.23 -11.27 -7.52
C PRO A 29 2.58 -11.05 -6.82
N LEU A 30 2.67 -10.14 -5.85
CA LEU A 30 3.88 -9.95 -5.05
C LEU A 30 4.11 -11.15 -4.11
N GLU A 31 3.06 -11.63 -3.45
CA GLU A 31 3.10 -12.85 -2.62
C GLU A 31 3.49 -14.08 -3.46
N GLU A 32 2.96 -14.19 -4.68
CA GLU A 32 3.25 -15.30 -5.60
C GLU A 32 4.67 -15.24 -6.20
N ALA A 33 5.29 -14.05 -6.29
CA ALA A 33 6.57 -13.85 -6.95
C ALA A 33 7.77 -14.49 -6.21
N GLY A 34 7.60 -14.90 -4.96
CA GLY A 34 8.54 -15.74 -4.21
C GLY A 34 9.05 -15.11 -2.91
N LYS A 35 9.87 -15.88 -2.18
CA LYS A 35 10.33 -15.54 -0.81
C LYS A 35 11.24 -14.30 -0.72
N HIS A 36 11.94 -13.98 -1.81
CA HIS A 36 12.91 -12.88 -1.86
C HIS A 36 12.65 -12.02 -3.07
N LEU A 37 12.18 -10.80 -2.82
CA LEU A 37 11.84 -9.83 -3.86
C LEU A 37 12.86 -8.70 -3.85
N LEU A 38 13.52 -8.51 -4.97
CA LEU A 38 14.45 -7.40 -5.17
C LEU A 38 13.75 -6.29 -5.95
N PHE A 39 13.41 -5.20 -5.28
CA PHE A 39 13.02 -3.98 -5.97
C PHE A 39 14.27 -3.29 -6.52
N LEU A 40 14.42 -3.29 -7.86
CA LEU A 40 15.50 -2.59 -8.55
C LEU A 40 15.56 -1.11 -8.12
N ARG A 41 16.69 -0.43 -8.37
CA ARG A 41 16.99 0.89 -7.77
C ARG A 41 16.69 2.15 -8.62
N PRO A 42 15.60 2.29 -9.40
CA PRO A 42 15.25 3.63 -9.93
C PRO A 42 14.83 4.57 -8.80
N ARG A 43 15.39 5.78 -8.78
CA ARG A 43 15.09 6.83 -7.80
C ARG A 43 13.65 7.34 -8.00
N ARG A 44 12.95 7.66 -6.90
CA ARG A 44 11.56 8.18 -6.90
C ARG A 44 10.51 7.26 -7.56
N PHE A 45 10.79 5.96 -7.68
CA PHE A 45 9.85 5.00 -8.26
C PHE A 45 8.71 4.58 -7.31
N GLY A 46 8.64 5.15 -6.10
CA GLY A 46 7.58 4.83 -5.14
C GLY A 46 7.79 3.55 -4.33
N LYS A 47 9.01 3.00 -4.29
CA LYS A 47 9.36 1.82 -3.47
C LYS A 47 8.99 2.01 -1.99
N SER A 48 9.31 3.17 -1.42
CA SER A 48 8.98 3.49 -0.02
C SER A 48 7.47 3.48 0.24
N LEU A 49 6.67 4.00 -0.69
CA LEU A 49 5.21 4.00 -0.57
C LEU A 49 4.64 2.59 -0.61
N VAL A 50 5.18 1.72 -1.48
CA VAL A 50 4.77 0.30 -1.53
C VAL A 50 5.12 -0.42 -0.24
N LEU A 51 6.31 -0.20 0.33
CA LEU A 51 6.68 -0.80 1.61
C LEU A 51 5.77 -0.33 2.75
N SER A 52 5.48 0.97 2.82
CA SER A 52 4.53 1.52 3.80
C SER A 52 3.12 0.93 3.60
N MET A 53 2.67 0.72 2.37
CA MET A 53 1.40 0.04 2.08
C MET A 53 1.39 -1.39 2.61
N LEU A 54 2.44 -2.18 2.34
CA LEU A 54 2.55 -3.57 2.83
C LEU A 54 2.64 -3.63 4.35
N GLU A 55 3.38 -2.71 4.97
CA GLU A 55 3.44 -2.56 6.42
C GLU A 55 2.04 -2.33 7.00
N ASN A 56 1.26 -1.41 6.45
CA ASN A 56 -0.12 -1.18 6.91
C ASN A 56 -1.06 -2.37 6.62
N TYR A 57 -0.75 -3.19 5.62
CA TYR A 57 -1.58 -4.33 5.23
C TYR A 57 -1.35 -5.56 6.12
N TYR A 58 -0.09 -5.86 6.47
CA TYR A 58 0.26 -7.05 7.27
C TYR A 58 0.38 -6.78 8.78
N ASP A 59 0.33 -5.52 9.22
CA ASP A 59 0.41 -5.17 10.63
C ASP A 59 -0.89 -5.53 11.37
N VAL A 60 -0.81 -6.54 12.23
CA VAL A 60 -1.93 -7.03 13.06
C VAL A 60 -2.45 -5.95 14.01
N ALA A 61 -1.60 -5.03 14.47
CA ALA A 61 -2.04 -3.92 15.32
C ALA A 61 -2.98 -2.95 14.60
N LYS A 62 -3.01 -2.98 13.25
CA LYS A 62 -3.86 -2.14 12.40
C LYS A 62 -5.05 -2.88 11.81
N ALA A 63 -5.32 -4.11 12.26
CA ALA A 63 -6.46 -4.90 11.80
C ALA A 63 -7.80 -4.16 11.98
N ASP A 64 -7.96 -3.43 13.08
CA ASP A 64 -9.17 -2.63 13.37
C ASP A 64 -9.36 -1.47 12.38
N GLU A 65 -8.29 -0.99 11.76
CA GLU A 65 -8.29 0.10 10.78
C GLU A 65 -8.35 -0.40 9.33
N PHE A 66 -8.34 -1.71 9.10
CA PHE A 66 -8.29 -2.29 7.76
C PHE A 66 -9.39 -1.75 6.85
N GLN A 67 -10.64 -1.72 7.33
CA GLN A 67 -11.76 -1.23 6.54
C GLN A 67 -11.63 0.26 6.19
N ARG A 68 -11.06 1.05 7.10
CA ARG A 68 -10.82 2.49 6.90
C ARG A 68 -9.74 2.73 5.86
N ILE A 69 -8.66 1.96 5.89
CA ILE A 69 -7.49 2.15 5.04
C ILE A 69 -7.70 1.50 3.67
N PHE A 70 -8.17 0.26 3.63
CA PHE A 70 -8.22 -0.57 2.42
C PHE A 70 -9.63 -0.79 1.87
N GLY A 71 -10.70 -0.53 2.63
CA GLY A 71 -12.06 -0.93 2.23
C GLY A 71 -12.57 -0.34 0.91
N HIS A 72 -12.01 0.79 0.45
CA HIS A 72 -12.33 1.42 -0.84
C HIS A 72 -11.34 1.07 -1.96
N LEU A 73 -10.29 0.29 -1.64
CA LEU A 73 -9.24 -0.15 -2.56
C LEU A 73 -9.48 -1.59 -3.00
N LYS A 74 -8.81 -2.01 -4.07
CA LYS A 74 -8.96 -3.34 -4.66
C LYS A 74 -8.67 -4.47 -3.67
N ILE A 75 -7.61 -4.34 -2.85
CA ILE A 75 -7.29 -5.38 -1.86
C ILE A 75 -8.29 -5.45 -0.70
N GLY A 76 -8.97 -4.35 -0.36
CA GLY A 76 -10.01 -4.41 0.69
C GLY A 76 -11.26 -5.17 0.25
N GLN A 77 -11.52 -5.25 -1.06
CA GLN A 77 -12.60 -6.04 -1.64
C GLN A 77 -12.22 -7.50 -1.87
N THR A 78 -10.92 -7.79 -1.98
CA THR A 78 -10.39 -9.14 -2.20
C THR A 78 -9.09 -9.31 -1.40
N PRO A 79 -9.20 -9.41 -0.06
CA PRO A 79 -8.03 -9.61 0.79
C PRO A 79 -7.40 -10.97 0.51
N THR A 80 -6.08 -11.04 0.67
CA THR A 80 -5.31 -12.30 0.66
C THR A 80 -5.53 -13.08 1.97
N GLU A 81 -5.41 -14.41 1.89
CA GLU A 81 -5.61 -15.35 3.01
C GLU A 81 -4.47 -15.36 4.03
#